data_AF-A0A529ZJ48-F1
#
_entry.id   AF-A0A529ZJ48-F1
#
_cell.length_a   1.000
_cell.length_b   1.000
_cell.length_c   1.000
_cell.angle_alpha   90.00
_cell.angle_beta   90.00
_cell.angle_gamma   90.00
#
_symmetry.space_group_name_H-M   'P 1'
#
loop_
_entity.id
_entity.type
_entity.pdbx_description
1 polymer ?
#
loop_
_entity_poly.entity_id
_entity_poly.type
_entity_poly.pdbx_seq_one_letter_code
_entity_poly.pdbx_strand_id
1 'polypeptide(L)'
;SYNLPQGVSLGDTVTRIDQLKEQIGMPTAISTSFAGTAKTFQDSLANQGLLIGGAILTIYIVLGMLYESFIHPLTILTGLPSAVLGAVVALRFAGMDLSVIAVIGILMLIGIVKKNGIMMVDVALELRRQGMSAKESIHKACLMRFRPIMMTTLAALMGT
;
A
#
# COMPACT_ATOMS: atom_id res chain seq x y z
N SER A 1 29.10 -7.73 -10.67
CA SER A 1 28.33 -6.68 -10.00
C SER A 1 28.34 -5.44 -10.87
N TYR A 2 27.18 -4.95 -11.29
CA TYR A 2 27.08 -3.71 -12.08
C TYR A 2 26.85 -2.54 -11.14
N ASN A 3 27.61 -1.45 -11.30
CA ASN A 3 27.44 -0.23 -10.53
C ASN A 3 26.51 0.70 -11.33
N LEU A 4 25.38 1.07 -10.75
CA LEU A 4 24.39 1.94 -11.39
C LEU A 4 24.81 3.41 -11.22
N PRO A 5 24.68 4.25 -12.26
CA PRO A 5 24.79 5.70 -12.09
C PRO A 5 23.73 6.22 -11.10
N GLN A 6 24.06 7.25 -10.32
CA GLN A 6 23.11 7.89 -9.39
C GLN A 6 21.84 8.32 -10.14
N GLY A 7 20.67 7.84 -9.68
CA GLY A 7 19.36 8.23 -10.22
C GLY A 7 18.76 7.28 -11.27
N VAL A 8 19.42 6.16 -11.60
CA VAL A 8 18.83 5.15 -12.50
C VAL A 8 18.31 3.97 -11.68
N SER A 9 17.01 3.69 -11.78
CA SER A 9 16.43 2.54 -11.08
C SER A 9 16.96 1.24 -11.69
N LEU A 10 17.09 0.21 -10.85
CA LEU A 10 17.49 -1.12 -11.28
C LEU A 10 16.53 -1.67 -12.36
N GLY A 11 15.24 -1.32 -12.25
CA GLY A 11 14.19 -1.67 -13.21
C GLY A 11 14.41 -1.03 -14.59
N ASP A 12 14.69 0.29 -14.63
CA ASP A 12 14.96 0.99 -15.89
C ASP A 12 16.18 0.42 -16.61
N THR A 13 17.18 -0.02 -15.84
CA THR A 13 18.40 -0.61 -16.38
C THR A 13 18.17 -1.99 -16.97
N VAL A 14 17.34 -2.83 -16.32
CA VAL A 14 16.94 -4.14 -16.86
C VAL A 14 16.16 -3.96 -18.17
N THR A 15 15.19 -3.05 -18.20
CA THR A 15 14.41 -2.75 -19.42
C THR A 15 15.28 -2.19 -20.54
N ARG A 16 16.22 -1.29 -20.23
CA ARG A 16 17.17 -0.73 -21.21
C ARG A 16 18.09 -1.80 -21.78
N ILE A 17 18.54 -2.74 -20.95
CA ILE A 17 19.39 -3.86 -21.37
C ILE A 17 18.61 -4.81 -22.27
N ASP A 18 17.35 -5.12 -21.96
CA ASP A 18 16.53 -5.97 -22.83
C ASP A 18 16.20 -5.31 -24.17
N GLN A 19 15.93 -4.01 -24.19
CA GLN A 19 15.76 -3.23 -25.43
C GLN A 19 17.05 -3.20 -26.27
N LEU A 20 18.22 -3.10 -25.63
CA LEU A 20 19.51 -3.18 -26.32
C LEU A 20 19.78 -4.58 -26.87
N LYS A 21 19.42 -5.65 -26.15
CA LYS A 21 19.54 -7.03 -26.66
C LYS A 21 18.69 -7.25 -27.91
N GLU A 22 17.48 -6.70 -27.95
CA GLU A 22 16.62 -6.73 -29.15
C GLU A 22 17.23 -5.94 -30.32
N GLN A 23 17.78 -4.75 -30.06
CA GLN A 23 18.38 -3.92 -31.11
C GLN A 23 19.67 -4.51 -31.72
N ILE A 24 20.42 -5.32 -30.96
CA ILE A 24 21.68 -5.93 -31.43
C ILE A 24 21.41 -7.21 -32.23
N GLY A 25 20.17 -7.68 -32.34
CA GLY A 25 19.81 -8.84 -33.15
C GLY A 25 20.40 -10.14 -32.61
N MET A 26 20.33 -10.35 -31.29
CA MET A 26 20.93 -11.50 -30.63
C MET A 26 20.25 -12.81 -31.10
N PRO A 27 21.01 -13.84 -31.56
CA PRO A 27 20.43 -15.09 -32.04
C PRO A 27 19.62 -15.81 -30.94
N THR A 28 18.42 -16.30 -31.30
CA THR A 28 17.48 -17.03 -30.42
C THR A 28 18.04 -18.33 -29.80
N ALA A 29 19.24 -18.75 -30.21
CA ALA A 29 19.98 -19.89 -29.64
C ALA A 29 20.73 -19.56 -28.33
N ILE A 30 20.86 -18.27 -27.96
CA ILE A 30 21.55 -17.85 -26.73
C ILE A 30 20.52 -17.41 -25.68
N SER A 31 20.28 -18.29 -24.70
CA SER A 31 19.50 -17.97 -23.50
C SER A 31 20.32 -17.08 -22.58
N THR A 32 20.11 -15.76 -22.64
CA THR A 32 20.66 -14.83 -21.65
C THR A 32 19.74 -14.82 -20.42
N SER A 33 20.05 -15.62 -19.40
CA SER A 33 19.41 -15.47 -18.09
C SER A 33 20.12 -14.37 -17.31
N PHE A 34 19.36 -13.45 -16.70
CA PHE A 34 19.91 -12.58 -15.68
C PHE A 34 20.47 -13.45 -14.53
N ALA A 35 21.67 -13.16 -14.04
CA ALA A 35 22.34 -13.91 -12.98
C ALA A 35 22.63 -12.98 -11.79
N GLY A 36 22.47 -13.48 -10.56
CA GLY A 36 22.67 -12.70 -9.34
C GLY A 36 21.49 -11.79 -8.99
N THR A 37 21.77 -10.56 -8.56
CA THR A 37 20.80 -9.61 -7.99
C THR A 37 19.64 -9.25 -8.92
N ALA A 38 19.85 -9.24 -10.24
CA ALA A 38 18.81 -8.94 -11.22
C ALA A 38 17.75 -10.06 -11.31
N LYS A 39 18.15 -11.33 -11.21
CA LYS A 39 17.20 -12.46 -11.19
C LYS A 39 16.45 -12.53 -9.87
N THR A 40 17.14 -12.35 -8.74
CA THR A 40 16.49 -12.28 -7.43
C THR A 40 15.51 -11.12 -7.34
N PHE A 41 15.81 -9.97 -7.98
CA PHE A 41 14.88 -8.85 -8.08
C PHE A 41 13.65 -9.20 -8.93
N GLN A 42 13.84 -9.88 -10.07
CA GLN A 42 12.75 -10.29 -10.95
C GLN A 42 11.85 -11.37 -10.32
N ASP A 43 12.45 -12.36 -9.64
CA ASP A 43 11.75 -13.38 -8.86
C ASP A 43 11.02 -12.76 -7.65
N SER A 44 11.63 -11.76 -7.01
CA SER A 44 10.97 -11.01 -5.92
C SER A 44 9.78 -10.23 -6.45
N LEU A 45 9.90 -9.54 -7.58
CA LEU A 45 8.78 -8.82 -8.21
C LEU A 45 7.63 -9.75 -8.60
N ALA A 46 7.94 -10.92 -9.15
CA ALA A 46 6.95 -11.93 -9.54
C ALA A 46 6.19 -12.48 -8.31
N ASN A 47 6.90 -12.81 -7.23
CA ASN A 47 6.28 -13.32 -6.01
C ASN A 47 5.62 -12.21 -5.16
N GLN A 48 6.08 -10.97 -5.25
CA GLN A 48 5.56 -9.86 -4.47
C GLN A 48 4.12 -9.52 -4.84
N GLY A 49 3.74 -9.64 -6.12
CA GLY A 49 2.33 -9.51 -6.54
C GLY A 49 1.43 -10.58 -5.89
N LEU A 50 1.90 -11.83 -5.86
CA LEU A 50 1.17 -12.97 -5.28
C LEU A 50 1.06 -12.86 -3.75
N LEU A 51 2.13 -12.41 -3.08
CA LEU A 51 2.16 -12.16 -1.64
C LEU A 51 1.28 -10.98 -1.23
N ILE A 52 1.30 -9.88 -1.99
CA ILE A 52 0.40 -8.73 -1.77
C ILE A 52 -1.05 -9.17 -1.96
N GLY A 53 -1.34 -9.92 -3.02
CA GLY A 53 -2.66 -10.50 -3.27
C GLY A 53 -3.13 -11.40 -2.12
N GLY A 54 -2.26 -12.30 -1.66
CA GLY A 54 -2.51 -13.17 -0.50
C GLY A 54 -2.77 -12.38 0.79
N ALA A 55 -1.96 -11.36 1.09
CA ALA A 55 -2.14 -10.51 2.27
C ALA A 55 -3.46 -9.75 2.24
N ILE A 56 -3.84 -9.19 1.10
CA ILE A 56 -5.14 -8.52 0.91
C ILE A 56 -6.29 -9.51 1.14
N LEU A 57 -6.18 -10.72 0.57
CA LEU A 57 -7.19 -11.76 0.70
C LEU A 57 -7.34 -12.21 2.16
N THR A 58 -6.23 -12.44 2.87
CA THR A 58 -6.26 -12.79 4.30
C THR A 58 -6.91 -11.69 5.14
N ILE A 59 -6.55 -10.41 4.91
CA ILE A 59 -7.18 -9.28 5.60
C ILE A 59 -8.68 -9.23 5.33
N TYR A 60 -9.09 -9.46 4.08
CA TYR A 60 -10.50 -9.48 3.68
C TYR A 60 -11.27 -10.59 4.41
N ILE A 61 -10.74 -11.81 4.48
CA ILE A 61 -11.37 -12.94 5.17
C ILE A 61 -11.48 -12.68 6.68
N VAL A 62 -10.41 -12.17 7.32
CA VAL A 62 -10.43 -11.86 8.76
C VAL A 62 -11.46 -10.79 9.10
N LEU A 63 -11.55 -9.71 8.31
CA LEU A 63 -12.57 -8.69 8.51
C LEU A 63 -13.99 -9.20 8.20
N GLY A 64 -14.14 -10.04 7.17
CA GLY A 64 -15.43 -10.66 6.83
C GLY A 64 -15.97 -11.55 7.94
N MET A 65 -15.10 -12.33 8.59
CA MET A 65 -15.45 -13.10 9.79
C MET A 65 -15.77 -12.21 11.00
N LEU A 66 -15.07 -11.08 11.16
CA LEU A 66 -15.26 -10.19 12.31
C LEU A 66 -16.55 -9.37 12.24
N TYR A 67 -17.00 -8.99 11.05
CA TYR A 67 -18.13 -8.05 10.87
C TYR A 67 -19.44 -8.71 10.41
N GLU A 68 -19.51 -10.03 10.25
CA GLU A 68 -20.68 -10.79 9.73
C GLU A 68 -21.28 -10.21 8.43
N SER A 69 -20.51 -9.40 7.69
CA SER A 69 -20.97 -8.68 6.50
C SER A 69 -19.81 -8.41 5.55
N PHE A 70 -19.96 -8.82 4.28
CA PHE A 70 -18.94 -8.75 3.24
C PHE A 70 -18.73 -7.33 2.65
N ILE A 71 -19.60 -6.36 2.98
CA ILE A 71 -19.58 -5.01 2.36
C ILE A 71 -18.67 -4.03 3.14
N HIS A 72 -18.67 -4.11 4.48
CA HIS A 72 -17.87 -3.23 5.33
C HIS A 72 -16.35 -3.39 5.17
N PRO A 73 -15.79 -4.61 5.00
CA PRO A 73 -14.37 -4.81 4.73
C PRO A 73 -13.88 -4.10 3.47
N LEU A 74 -14.70 -4.12 2.40
CA LEU A 74 -14.39 -3.50 1.11
C LEU A 74 -14.26 -1.98 1.22
N THR A 75 -15.14 -1.35 1.99
CA THR A 75 -15.12 0.11 2.22
C THR A 75 -13.86 0.55 2.99
N ILE A 76 -13.41 -0.27 3.95
CA ILE A 76 -12.18 -0.01 4.69
C ILE A 76 -10.96 -0.24 3.78
N LEU A 77 -11.00 -1.28 2.95
CA LEU A 77 -9.91 -1.63 2.04
C LEU A 77 -9.68 -0.56 0.96
N THR A 78 -10.73 0.15 0.50
CA THR A 78 -10.59 1.25 -0.46
C THR A 78 -9.81 2.46 0.07
N GLY A 79 -9.63 2.57 1.39
CA GLY A 79 -8.75 3.58 1.98
C GLY A 79 -7.26 3.26 1.81
N LEU A 80 -6.89 1.99 1.62
CA LEU A 80 -5.49 1.56 1.51
C LEU A 80 -4.79 2.10 0.25
N PRO A 81 -5.37 1.97 -0.97
CA PRO A 81 -4.75 2.53 -2.18
C PRO A 81 -4.52 4.04 -2.05
N SER A 82 -5.48 4.77 -1.48
CA SER A 82 -5.36 6.22 -1.29
C SER A 82 -4.23 6.58 -0.33
N ALA A 83 -4.05 5.82 0.76
CA ALA A 83 -2.99 6.05 1.73
C ALA A 83 -1.59 5.78 1.13
N VAL A 84 -1.45 4.68 0.39
CA VAL A 84 -0.20 4.32 -0.30
C VAL A 84 0.15 5.37 -1.36
N LEU A 85 -0.83 5.77 -2.18
CA LEU A 85 -0.63 6.80 -3.19
C LEU A 85 -0.18 8.12 -2.55
N GLY A 86 -0.84 8.55 -1.47
CA GLY A 86 -0.47 9.76 -0.74
C GLY A 86 0.96 9.72 -0.19
N ALA A 87 1.38 8.59 0.35
CA ALA A 87 2.74 8.43 0.87
C ALA A 87 3.81 8.44 -0.24
N VAL A 88 3.54 7.78 -1.38
CA VAL A 88 4.45 7.82 -2.54
C VAL A 88 4.56 9.22 -3.12
N VAL A 89 3.45 9.94 -3.25
CA VAL A 89 3.44 11.34 -3.70
C VAL A 89 4.22 12.23 -2.72
N ALA A 90 4.04 12.05 -1.41
CA ALA A 90 4.78 12.81 -0.40
C ALA A 90 6.30 12.57 -0.47
N LEU A 91 6.74 11.31 -0.63
CA LEU A 91 8.16 10.97 -0.84
C LEU A 91 8.72 11.63 -2.09
N ARG A 92 7.95 11.63 -3.19
CA ARG A 92 8.35 12.27 -4.44
C ARG A 92 8.51 13.78 -4.29
N PHE A 93 7.60 14.45 -3.58
CA PHE A 93 7.72 15.89 -3.28
C PHE A 93 8.87 16.21 -2.33
N ALA A 94 9.16 15.34 -1.37
CA ALA A 94 10.29 15.48 -0.46
C ALA A 94 11.65 15.14 -1.10
N GLY A 95 11.68 14.68 -2.35
CA GLY A 95 12.90 14.24 -3.02
C GLY A 95 13.55 13.01 -2.37
N MET A 96 12.77 12.22 -1.64
CA MET A 96 13.26 11.03 -0.93
C MET A 96 13.00 9.77 -1.75
N ASP A 97 13.99 8.87 -1.78
CA ASP A 97 13.84 7.57 -2.42
C ASP A 97 13.01 6.61 -1.58
N LEU A 98 12.39 5.62 -2.24
CA LEU A 98 11.68 4.53 -1.59
C LEU A 98 12.70 3.56 -0.95
N SER A 99 13.24 3.96 0.19
CA SER A 99 14.14 3.14 1.01
C SER A 99 13.37 2.17 1.93
N VAL A 100 14.09 1.24 2.56
CA VAL A 100 13.50 0.34 3.59
C VAL A 100 12.83 1.14 4.71
N ILE A 101 13.41 2.26 5.12
CA ILE A 101 12.86 3.16 6.15
C ILE A 101 11.54 3.78 5.67
N ALA A 102 11.48 4.23 4.41
CA ALA A 102 10.26 4.76 3.81
C ALA A 102 9.14 3.70 3.75
N VAL A 103 9.47 2.45 3.44
CA VAL A 103 8.51 1.33 3.43
C VAL A 103 7.95 1.08 4.83
N ILE A 104 8.78 1.08 5.88
CA ILE A 104 8.30 0.95 7.27
C ILE A 104 7.35 2.10 7.63
N GLY A 105 7.68 3.34 7.22
CA GLY A 105 6.79 4.49 7.39
C GLY A 105 5.44 4.33 6.71
N ILE A 106 5.42 3.83 5.46
CA ILE A 106 4.19 3.53 4.72
C ILE A 106 3.36 2.47 5.44
N LEU A 107 3.99 1.40 5.95
CA LEU A 107 3.30 0.35 6.72
C LEU A 107 2.68 0.89 8.01
N MET A 108 3.38 1.75 8.74
CA MET A 108 2.83 2.42 9.93
C MET A 108 1.64 3.32 9.56
N LEU A 109 1.78 4.12 8.50
CA LEU A 109 0.73 5.01 8.00
C LEU A 109 -0.53 4.24 7.59
N ILE A 110 -0.36 3.10 6.89
CA ILE A 110 -1.45 2.17 6.55
C ILE A 110 -2.19 1.73 7.82
N GLY A 111 -1.48 1.36 8.89
CA GLY A 111 -2.07 0.94 10.16
C GLY A 111 -2.92 2.02 10.81
N ILE A 112 -2.42 3.26 10.84
CA ILE A 112 -3.14 4.42 11.41
C ILE A 112 -4.41 4.71 10.62
N VAL A 113 -4.32 4.81 9.30
CA VAL A 113 -5.46 5.11 8.42
C VAL A 113 -6.51 4.00 8.52
N LYS A 114 -6.09 2.72 8.48
CA LYS A 114 -6.98 1.57 8.61
C LYS A 114 -7.70 1.57 9.96
N LYS A 115 -6.98 1.79 11.08
CA LYS A 115 -7.59 1.84 12.42
C LYS A 115 -8.62 2.95 12.52
N ASN A 116 -8.32 4.14 12.00
CA ASN A 116 -9.23 5.28 12.02
C ASN A 116 -10.48 5.03 11.16
N GLY A 117 -10.33 4.41 9.98
CA GLY A 117 -11.44 4.02 9.11
C GLY A 117 -12.32 2.93 9.74
N ILE A 118 -11.72 1.88 10.30
CA ILE A 118 -12.44 0.81 11.01
C ILE A 118 -13.30 1.39 12.13
N MET A 119 -12.69 2.22 12.98
CA MET A 119 -13.35 2.79 14.15
C MET A 119 -14.53 3.71 13.78
N MET A 120 -14.47 4.40 12.63
CA MET A 120 -15.56 5.23 12.12
C MET A 120 -16.74 4.38 11.63
N VAL A 121 -16.46 3.34 10.85
CA VAL A 121 -17.49 2.42 10.33
C VAL A 121 -18.16 1.66 11.45
N ASP A 122 -17.39 1.22 12.44
CA ASP A 122 -17.88 0.48 13.61
C ASP A 122 -18.92 1.30 14.40
N VAL A 123 -18.59 2.57 14.71
CA VAL A 123 -19.52 3.49 15.38
C VAL A 123 -20.75 3.80 14.53
N ALA A 124 -20.59 3.94 13.21
CA ALA A 124 -21.74 4.15 12.33
C ALA A 124 -22.66 2.93 12.28
N LEU A 125 -22.11 1.71 12.33
CA LEU A 125 -22.89 0.48 12.34
C LEU A 125 -23.62 0.26 13.67
N GLU A 126 -22.96 0.58 14.79
CA GLU A 126 -23.55 0.60 16.13
C GLU A 126 -24.80 1.51 16.17
N LEU A 127 -24.68 2.75 15.70
CA LEU A 127 -25.80 3.70 15.64
C LEU A 127 -26.92 3.23 14.70
N ARG A 128 -26.56 2.55 13.61
CA ARG A 128 -27.54 1.96 12.69
C ARG A 128 -28.30 0.80 13.31
N ARG A 129 -27.65 -0.01 14.17
CA ARG A 129 -28.32 -1.06 14.97
C ARG A 129 -29.28 -0.47 16.02
N GLN A 130 -29.03 0.75 16.47
CA GLN A 130 -29.94 1.52 17.35
C GLN A 130 -31.12 2.16 16.59
N GLY A 131 -31.27 1.87 15.29
CA GLY A 131 -32.40 2.34 14.47
C GLY A 131 -32.15 3.63 13.69
N MET A 132 -30.96 4.23 13.76
CA MET A 132 -30.65 5.44 12.99
C MET A 132 -30.45 5.14 11.49
N SER A 133 -30.82 6.10 10.64
CA SER A 133 -30.56 6.01 9.19
C SER A 133 -29.06 6.05 8.89
N ALA A 134 -28.62 5.39 7.81
CA ALA A 134 -27.19 5.29 7.48
C ALA A 134 -26.49 6.67 7.34
N LYS A 135 -27.20 7.67 6.78
CA LYS A 135 -26.69 9.03 6.60
C LYS A 135 -26.50 9.75 7.95
N GLU A 136 -27.42 9.54 8.88
CA GLU A 136 -27.36 10.16 10.19
C GLU A 136 -26.31 9.48 11.09
N SER A 137 -26.22 8.15 11.01
CA SER A 137 -25.22 7.36 11.72
C SER A 137 -23.79 7.75 11.33
N ILE A 138 -23.50 7.87 10.03
CA ILE A 138 -22.14 8.25 9.58
C ILE A 138 -21.82 9.70 9.96
N HIS A 139 -22.79 10.61 9.87
CA HIS A 139 -22.58 12.01 10.26
C HIS A 139 -22.24 12.14 11.75
N LYS A 140 -22.99 11.44 12.61
CA LYS A 140 -22.75 11.42 14.05
C LYS A 140 -21.43 10.71 14.40
N ALA A 141 -21.08 9.62 13.69
CA ALA A 141 -19.79 8.96 13.82
C ALA A 141 -18.62 9.90 13.47
N CYS A 142 -18.74 10.68 12.39
CA CYS A 142 -17.74 11.69 12.02
C CYS A 142 -17.53 12.73 13.13
N LEU A 143 -18.61 13.27 13.70
CA LEU A 143 -18.51 14.27 14.78
C LEU A 143 -17.83 13.70 16.03
N MET A 144 -18.17 12.47 16.43
CA MET A 144 -17.58 11.84 17.63
C MET A 144 -16.11 11.48 17.44
N ARG A 145 -15.69 11.13 16.22
CA ARG A 145 -14.32 10.68 15.93
C ARG A 145 -13.39 11.77 15.42
N PHE A 146 -13.91 12.94 15.03
CA PHE A 146 -13.09 14.04 14.51
C PHE A 146 -11.96 14.44 15.47
N ARG A 147 -12.29 14.71 16.75
CA ARG A 147 -11.31 15.09 17.78
C ARG A 147 -10.24 14.00 18.00
N PRO A 148 -10.62 12.73 18.26
CA PRO A 148 -9.65 11.64 18.39
C PRO A 148 -8.76 11.42 17.15
N ILE A 149 -9.32 11.47 15.94
CA ILE A 149 -8.55 11.27 14.70
C ILE A 149 -7.50 12.36 14.57
N MET A 150 -7.89 13.63 14.73
CA MET A 150 -6.97 14.78 14.69
C MET A 150 -5.84 14.64 15.72
N MET A 151 -6.14 14.17 16.94
CA MET A 151 -5.13 13.94 17.97
C MET A 151 -4.11 12.88 17.53
N THR A 152 -4.56 11.74 16.97
CA THR A 152 -3.64 10.69 16.50
C THR A 152 -2.79 11.14 15.32
N THR A 153 -3.37 11.88 14.37
CA THR A 153 -2.65 12.37 13.20
C THR A 153 -1.61 13.42 13.59
N LEU A 154 -1.95 14.37 14.46
CA LEU A 154 -1.01 15.37 14.95
C LEU A 154 0.11 14.74 15.77
N ALA A 155 -0.21 13.78 16.65
CA ALA A 155 0.81 13.06 17.41
C ALA A 155 1.77 12.27 16.50
N ALA A 156 1.25 11.64 15.44
CA ALA A 156 2.09 10.94 14.47
C ALA A 156 2.98 11.88 13.66
N LEU A 157 2.52 13.11 13.38
CA LEU A 157 3.30 14.14 12.67
C LEU A 157 4.34 14.85 13.56
N MET A 158 4.05 15.04 14.85
CA MET A 158 4.92 15.76 15.79
C MET A 158 5.84 14.82 16.60
N GLY A 159 5.54 13.52 16.65
CA GLY A 159 6.33 12.52 17.36
C GLY A 159 7.58 12.04 16.61
N THR A 160 7.88 12.63 15.46
CA THR A 160 9.12 12.44 14.70
C THR A 160 10.18 13.45 15.11
#